data_AF-A0A1V3JQI7-F1
#
_entry.id   AF-A0A1V3JQI7-F1
#
_cell.length_a   1.000
_cell.length_b   1.000
_cell.length_c   1.000
_cell.angle_alpha   90.00
_cell.angle_beta   90.00
_cell.angle_gamma   90.00
#
_symmetry.space_group_name_H-M   'P 1'
#
loop_
_entity.id
_entity.type
_entity.pdbx_description
1 polymer ?
#
loop_
_entity_poly.entity_id
_entity_poly.type
_entity_poly.pdbx_seq_one_letter_code
_entity_poly.pdbx_strand_id
1 'polypeptide(L)'
;MIKDIRKAIFLLMCSMLGIGIIFLEGHYQATKPNPIYNEFLAKIKMEDYFKAHKIIYPLVLEMDKEALKLISDTYYYGLGVKADMTKANIWKERSECQCLDTGSNEYKKYNESLKKGDFKVASTLLQESAEKGNKEAIYFLKNDKYLQENKLIISPNWITYWKTFDYDNLYPFCSKIEECKNDLVINKSNLDK
;
A
#
# COMPACT_ATOMS: atom_id res chain seq x y z
N MET A 1 -35.20 -47.47 27.58
CA MET A 1 -35.78 -46.80 26.39
C MET A 1 -36.01 -45.30 26.57
N ILE A 2 -36.99 -44.82 27.36
CA ILE A 2 -37.22 -43.36 27.53
C ILE A 2 -36.03 -42.62 28.18
N LYS A 3 -35.32 -43.26 29.12
CA LYS A 3 -34.15 -42.68 29.80
C LYS A 3 -32.93 -42.55 28.87
N ASP A 4 -32.78 -43.46 27.93
CA ASP A 4 -31.67 -43.48 26.97
C ASP A 4 -31.88 -42.45 25.85
N ILE A 5 -33.13 -42.27 25.42
CA ILE A 5 -33.54 -41.21 24.49
C ILE A 5 -33.31 -39.82 25.10
N ARG A 6 -33.64 -39.62 26.38
CA ARG A 6 -33.38 -38.33 27.07
C ARG A 6 -31.89 -38.02 27.19
N LYS A 7 -31.05 -39.03 27.46
CA LYS A 7 -29.58 -38.85 27.47
C LYS A 7 -29.03 -38.50 26.08
N ALA A 8 -29.52 -39.16 25.03
CA ALA A 8 -29.13 -38.87 23.65
C ALA A 8 -29.52 -37.45 23.21
N ILE A 9 -30.76 -37.01 23.53
CA ILE A 9 -31.22 -35.64 23.24
C ILE A 9 -30.38 -34.62 24.02
N PHE A 10 -30.07 -34.87 25.29
CA PHE A 10 -29.25 -33.97 26.10
C PHE A 10 -27.82 -33.82 25.54
N LEU A 11 -27.19 -34.93 25.13
CA LEU A 11 -25.86 -34.90 24.50
C LEU A 11 -25.86 -34.14 23.16
N LEU A 12 -26.93 -34.26 22.38
CA LEU A 12 -27.07 -33.58 21.09
C LEU A 12 -27.34 -32.07 21.25
N MET A 13 -28.01 -31.65 22.32
CA MET A 13 -28.14 -30.22 22.67
C MET A 13 -26.81 -29.63 23.14
N CYS A 14 -26.03 -30.36 23.94
CA CYS A 14 -24.70 -29.92 24.38
C CYS A 14 -23.72 -29.74 23.22
N SER A 15 -23.76 -30.61 22.19
CA SER A 15 -22.90 -30.47 21.02
C SER A 15 -23.29 -29.27 20.15
N MET A 16 -24.58 -29.01 19.97
CA MET A 16 -25.08 -27.84 19.23
C MET A 16 -24.71 -26.52 19.95
N LEU A 17 -24.79 -26.49 21.28
CA LEU A 17 -24.33 -25.34 22.08
C LEU A 17 -22.81 -25.14 21.98
N GLY A 18 -22.02 -26.21 22.02
CA GLY A 18 -20.56 -26.15 21.86
C GLY A 18 -20.13 -25.62 20.49
N ILE A 19 -20.78 -26.06 19.41
CA ILE A 19 -20.51 -25.57 18.05
C ILE A 19 -20.93 -24.10 17.91
N GLY A 20 -22.06 -23.71 18.51
CA GLY A 20 -22.51 -22.31 18.54
C GLY A 20 -21.50 -21.37 19.22
N ILE A 21 -20.88 -21.80 20.34
CA ILE A 21 -19.85 -21.03 21.04
C ILE A 21 -18.59 -20.88 20.17
N ILE A 22 -18.12 -21.96 19.53
CA ILE A 22 -16.95 -21.92 18.63
C ILE A 22 -17.20 -20.97 17.44
N PHE A 23 -18.42 -20.99 16.88
CA PHE A 23 -18.80 -20.12 15.75
C PHE A 23 -18.88 -18.65 16.18
N LEU A 24 -19.47 -18.38 17.36
CA LEU A 24 -19.52 -17.04 17.96
C LEU A 24 -18.12 -16.50 18.30
N GLU A 25 -17.22 -17.35 18.82
CA GLU A 25 -15.86 -16.98 19.17
C GLU A 25 -15.00 -16.70 17.92
N GLY A 26 -15.17 -17.49 16.85
CA GLY A 26 -14.57 -17.22 15.55
C GLY A 26 -15.02 -15.89 14.94
N HIS A 27 -16.33 -15.59 15.00
CA HIS A 27 -16.86 -14.29 14.56
C HIS A 27 -16.40 -13.13 15.45
N TYR A 28 -16.32 -13.33 16.76
CA TYR A 28 -15.84 -12.33 17.71
C TYR A 28 -14.36 -11.98 17.46
N GLN A 29 -13.50 -12.98 17.24
CA GLN A 29 -12.10 -12.76 16.89
C GLN A 29 -11.94 -12.04 15.54
N ALA A 30 -12.77 -12.38 14.55
CA ALA A 30 -12.74 -11.75 13.22
C ALA A 30 -13.18 -10.28 13.21
N THR A 31 -13.88 -9.81 14.23
CA THR A 31 -14.42 -8.44 14.34
C THR A 31 -13.63 -7.54 15.29
N LYS A 32 -12.66 -8.10 16.03
CA LYS A 32 -11.79 -7.32 16.91
C LYS A 32 -10.72 -6.60 16.07
N PRO A 33 -10.56 -5.27 16.23
CA PRO A 33 -9.47 -4.56 15.57
C PRO A 33 -8.13 -5.19 15.93
N ASN A 34 -7.28 -5.45 14.93
CA ASN A 34 -5.95 -6.01 15.16
C ASN A 34 -5.22 -5.10 16.17
N PRO A 35 -4.76 -5.62 17.34
CA PRO A 35 -4.13 -4.81 18.37
C PRO A 35 -2.92 -4.02 17.87
N ILE A 36 -2.27 -4.47 16.79
CA ILE A 36 -1.16 -3.80 16.13
C ILE A 36 -1.55 -2.39 15.66
N TYR A 37 -2.77 -2.17 15.15
CA TYR A 37 -3.20 -0.84 14.71
C TYR A 37 -3.32 0.14 15.88
N ASN A 38 -3.84 -0.32 17.02
CA ASN A 38 -3.95 0.50 18.22
C ASN A 38 -2.56 0.86 18.76
N GLU A 39 -1.62 -0.08 18.71
CA GLU A 39 -0.24 0.19 19.10
C GLU A 39 0.44 1.19 18.17
N PHE A 40 0.25 1.04 16.85
CA PHE A 40 0.68 2.02 15.86
C PHE A 40 0.15 3.42 16.19
N LEU A 41 -1.17 3.57 16.35
CA LEU A 41 -1.80 4.86 16.66
C LEU A 41 -1.34 5.45 17.99
N ALA A 42 -1.10 4.59 18.99
CA ALA A 42 -0.52 5.03 20.27
C ALA A 42 0.89 5.60 20.09
N LYS A 43 1.75 4.95 19.27
CA LYS A 43 3.08 5.47 18.95
C LYS A 43 3.04 6.76 18.14
N ILE A 44 2.13 6.88 17.17
CA ILE A 44 1.88 8.13 16.45
C ILE A 44 1.51 9.26 17.42
N LYS A 45 0.61 9.00 18.37
CA LYS A 45 0.20 9.99 19.40
C LYS A 45 1.34 10.38 20.34
N MET A 46 2.27 9.47 20.59
CA MET A 46 3.49 9.73 21.36
C MET A 46 4.61 10.35 20.51
N GLU A 47 4.36 10.65 19.23
CA GLU A 47 5.35 11.13 18.25
C GLU A 47 6.54 10.18 18.05
N ASP A 48 6.40 8.91 18.44
CA ASP A 48 7.39 7.85 18.23
C ASP A 48 7.18 7.20 16.86
N TYR A 49 7.30 8.02 15.82
CA TYR A 49 6.96 7.64 14.44
C TYR A 49 7.79 6.46 13.94
N PHE A 50 9.08 6.40 14.30
CA PHE A 50 9.92 5.28 13.90
C PHE A 50 9.41 3.95 14.46
N LYS A 51 9.08 3.89 15.76
CA LYS A 51 8.52 2.66 16.34
C LYS A 51 7.14 2.36 15.78
N ALA A 52 6.30 3.37 15.54
CA ALA A 52 5.01 3.18 14.90
C ALA A 52 5.18 2.42 13.57
N HIS A 53 6.06 2.91 12.69
CA HIS A 53 6.31 2.28 11.39
C HIS A 53 6.93 0.89 11.52
N LYS A 54 7.88 0.70 12.45
CA LYS A 54 8.44 -0.64 12.70
C LYS A 54 7.36 -1.66 13.11
N ILE A 55 6.39 -1.25 13.94
CA ILE A 55 5.29 -2.11 14.42
C ILE A 55 4.37 -2.54 13.27
N ILE A 56 4.00 -1.60 12.38
CA ILE A 56 3.04 -1.88 11.31
C ILE A 56 3.66 -2.52 10.06
N TYR A 57 4.99 -2.45 9.93
CA TYR A 57 5.71 -2.91 8.73
C TYR A 57 5.41 -4.37 8.32
N PRO A 58 5.32 -5.36 9.23
CA PRO A 58 4.95 -6.72 8.86
C PRO A 58 3.59 -6.82 8.14
N LEU A 59 2.58 -6.07 8.59
CA LEU A 59 1.27 -6.04 7.92
C LEU A 59 1.33 -5.37 6.54
N VAL A 60 2.24 -4.41 6.36
CA VAL A 60 2.47 -3.79 5.06
C VAL A 60 3.07 -4.80 4.07
N LEU A 61 3.95 -5.70 4.52
CA LEU A 61 4.48 -6.79 3.68
C LEU A 61 3.39 -7.77 3.25
N GLU A 62 2.38 -7.97 4.10
CA GLU A 62 1.21 -8.83 3.83
C GLU A 62 0.15 -8.14 2.95
N MET A 63 0.39 -6.92 2.48
CA MET A 63 -0.59 -6.09 1.75
C MET A 63 -1.90 -5.88 2.52
N ASP A 64 -1.80 -5.79 3.84
CA ASP A 64 -2.95 -5.50 4.69
C ASP A 64 -3.51 -4.11 4.37
N LYS A 65 -4.82 -4.06 4.04
CA LYS A 65 -5.47 -2.86 3.54
C LYS A 65 -5.41 -1.70 4.53
N GLU A 66 -5.66 -1.96 5.81
CA GLU A 66 -5.66 -0.89 6.81
C GLU A 66 -4.25 -0.41 7.12
N ALA A 67 -3.26 -1.31 7.20
CA ALA A 67 -1.86 -0.96 7.33
C ALA A 67 -1.39 -0.04 6.19
N LEU A 68 -1.67 -0.40 4.93
CA LEU A 68 -1.33 0.41 3.75
C LEU A 68 -1.99 1.80 3.81
N LYS A 69 -3.26 1.86 4.25
CA LYS A 69 -3.98 3.12 4.46
C LYS A 69 -3.34 3.99 5.56
N LEU A 70 -2.90 3.40 6.67
CA LEU A 70 -2.19 4.13 7.73
C LEU A 70 -0.85 4.73 7.22
N ILE A 71 -0.18 4.07 6.28
CA ILE A 71 1.00 4.65 5.61
C ILE A 71 0.61 5.82 4.70
N SER A 72 -0.50 5.70 3.95
CA SER A 72 -1.07 6.83 3.20
C SER A 72 -1.32 8.03 4.11
N ASP A 73 -2.00 7.82 5.25
CA ASP A 73 -2.31 8.88 6.21
C ASP A 73 -1.05 9.53 6.79
N THR A 74 0.01 8.75 6.99
CA THR A 74 1.31 9.27 7.44
C THR A 74 1.85 10.32 6.48
N TYR A 75 1.82 10.07 5.16
CA TYR A 75 2.24 11.05 4.18
C TYR A 75 1.23 12.19 3.98
N TYR A 76 -0.07 11.91 4.12
CA TYR A 76 -1.11 12.94 4.00
C TYR A 76 -0.98 14.00 5.10
N TYR A 77 -0.83 13.56 6.35
CA TYR A 77 -0.73 14.45 7.51
C TYR A 77 0.70 14.85 7.88
N GLY A 78 1.73 14.23 7.29
CA GLY A 78 3.14 14.49 7.60
C GLY A 78 3.57 13.96 8.99
N LEU A 79 3.17 12.73 9.33
CA LEU A 79 3.41 12.13 10.65
C LEU A 79 4.84 11.55 10.74
N GLY A 80 5.80 12.40 11.13
CA GLY A 80 7.21 12.03 11.21
C GLY A 80 7.95 11.99 9.87
N VAL A 81 7.26 12.32 8.78
CA VAL A 81 7.79 12.53 7.44
C VAL A 81 7.25 13.83 6.87
N LYS A 82 7.88 14.38 5.84
CA LYS A 82 7.32 15.52 5.12
C LYS A 82 6.00 15.10 4.44
N ALA A 83 4.97 15.94 4.58
CA ALA A 83 3.70 15.69 3.89
C ALA A 83 3.91 15.64 2.37
N ASP A 84 3.34 14.62 1.73
CA ASP A 84 3.52 14.33 0.31
C ASP A 84 2.28 13.63 -0.25
N MET A 85 1.45 14.41 -0.95
CA MET A 85 0.16 13.93 -1.46
C MET A 85 0.29 12.83 -2.51
N THR A 86 1.35 12.85 -3.30
CA THR A 86 1.58 11.81 -4.30
C THR A 86 2.00 10.51 -3.63
N LYS A 87 2.91 10.54 -2.66
CA LYS A 87 3.23 9.33 -1.88
C LYS A 87 2.01 8.80 -1.15
N ALA A 88 1.21 9.69 -0.52
CA ALA A 88 -0.04 9.31 0.10
C ALA A 88 -0.97 8.60 -0.89
N ASN A 89 -1.17 9.17 -2.08
CA ASN A 89 -2.01 8.58 -3.12
C ASN A 89 -1.50 7.21 -3.58
N ILE A 90 -0.19 7.04 -3.78
CA ILE A 90 0.38 5.74 -4.14
C ILE A 90 0.05 4.69 -3.07
N TRP A 91 0.25 5.00 -1.79
CA TRP A 91 -0.10 4.07 -0.70
C TRP A 91 -1.60 3.81 -0.61
N LYS A 92 -2.43 4.81 -0.91
CA LYS A 92 -3.89 4.65 -0.97
C LYS A 92 -4.31 3.72 -2.11
N GLU A 93 -3.78 3.89 -3.32
CA GLU A 93 -4.04 3.01 -4.47
C GLU A 93 -3.63 1.56 -4.14
N ARG A 94 -2.46 1.38 -3.51
CA ARG A 94 -2.00 0.07 -3.02
C ARG A 94 -2.94 -0.53 -1.98
N SER A 95 -3.45 0.28 -1.06
CA SER A 95 -4.46 -0.14 -0.08
C SER A 95 -5.76 -0.58 -0.77
N GLU A 96 -6.24 0.17 -1.76
CA GLU A 96 -7.48 -0.12 -2.46
C GLU A 96 -7.41 -1.41 -3.28
N CYS A 97 -6.29 -1.68 -3.96
CA CYS A 97 -6.08 -2.90 -4.73
C CYS A 97 -5.45 -4.07 -3.93
N GLN A 98 -4.92 -3.80 -2.74
CA GLN A 98 -4.08 -4.72 -1.94
C GLN A 98 -2.92 -5.31 -2.76
N CYS A 99 -2.25 -4.44 -3.51
CA CYS A 99 -1.24 -4.82 -4.49
C CYS A 99 -0.15 -3.75 -4.60
N LEU A 100 1.04 -4.10 -5.07
CA LEU A 100 2.13 -3.13 -5.26
C LEU A 100 2.09 -2.43 -6.62
N ASP A 101 1.61 -3.14 -7.65
CA ASP A 101 1.50 -2.64 -9.02
C ASP A 101 0.23 -1.82 -9.21
N THR A 102 0.38 -0.53 -9.42
CA THR A 102 -0.69 0.47 -9.44
C THR A 102 -0.48 1.39 -10.64
N GLY A 103 -1.56 2.02 -11.14
CA GLY A 103 -1.49 2.92 -12.29
C GLY A 103 -1.28 2.26 -13.67
N SER A 104 -1.31 0.92 -13.76
CA SER A 104 -1.06 0.16 -15.00
C SER A 104 -2.13 0.41 -16.07
N ASN A 105 -3.36 0.76 -15.68
CA ASN A 105 -4.44 1.11 -16.60
C ASN A 105 -4.15 2.41 -17.35
N GLU A 106 -3.74 3.44 -16.62
CA GLU A 106 -3.34 4.74 -17.17
C GLU A 106 -2.09 4.58 -18.03
N TYR A 107 -1.13 3.76 -17.59
CA TYR A 107 0.08 3.46 -18.37
C TYR A 107 -0.23 2.78 -19.72
N LYS A 108 -1.18 1.83 -19.73
CA LYS A 108 -1.64 1.19 -20.97
C LYS A 108 -2.24 2.22 -21.94
N LYS A 109 -3.14 3.08 -21.44
CA LYS A 109 -3.77 4.14 -22.23
C LYS A 109 -2.71 5.13 -22.75
N TYR A 110 -1.72 5.47 -21.92
CA TYR A 110 -0.58 6.30 -22.31
C TYR A 110 0.13 5.73 -23.54
N ASN A 111 0.47 4.43 -23.52
CA ASN A 111 1.13 3.77 -24.64
C ASN A 111 0.27 3.80 -25.92
N GLU A 112 -1.05 3.64 -25.78
CA GLU A 112 -1.99 3.73 -26.91
C GLU A 112 -2.04 5.16 -27.49
N SER A 113 -2.14 6.18 -26.64
CA SER A 113 -2.13 7.59 -27.06
C SER A 113 -0.80 8.00 -27.70
N LEU A 114 0.33 7.52 -27.16
CA LEU A 114 1.65 7.79 -27.71
C LEU A 114 1.78 7.23 -29.13
N LYS A 115 1.34 5.99 -29.36
CA LYS A 115 1.34 5.34 -30.69
C LYS A 115 0.48 6.08 -31.72
N LYS A 116 -0.60 6.71 -31.27
CA LYS A 116 -1.50 7.52 -32.12
C LYS A 116 -0.96 8.92 -32.41
N GLY A 117 0.10 9.34 -31.73
CA GLY A 117 0.62 10.71 -31.82
C GLY A 117 -0.16 11.73 -31.01
N ASP A 118 -1.03 11.29 -30.09
CA ASP A 118 -1.83 12.14 -29.21
C ASP A 118 -0.99 12.63 -28.01
N PHE A 119 0.12 13.33 -28.28
CA PHE A 119 1.15 13.63 -27.28
C PHE A 119 0.63 14.37 -26.05
N LYS A 120 -0.36 15.26 -26.22
CA LYS A 120 -1.01 15.96 -25.09
C LYS A 120 -1.72 14.98 -24.15
N VAL A 121 -2.50 14.05 -24.71
CA VAL A 121 -3.22 13.03 -23.93
C VAL A 121 -2.23 12.05 -23.30
N ALA A 122 -1.22 11.62 -24.07
CA ALA A 122 -0.15 10.78 -23.56
C ALA A 122 0.58 11.42 -22.37
N SER A 123 0.86 12.73 -22.43
CA SER A 123 1.51 13.46 -21.35
C SER A 123 0.69 13.48 -20.07
N THR A 124 -0.62 13.66 -20.17
CA THR A 124 -1.53 13.60 -19.02
C THR A 124 -1.57 12.18 -18.44
N LEU A 125 -1.79 11.16 -19.27
CA LEU A 125 -1.89 9.77 -18.82
C LEU A 125 -0.60 9.26 -18.18
N LEU A 126 0.57 9.70 -18.66
CA LEU A 126 1.85 9.36 -18.05
C LEU A 126 1.97 9.93 -16.63
N GLN A 127 1.55 11.19 -16.42
CA GLN A 127 1.54 11.81 -15.09
C GLN A 127 0.53 11.12 -14.17
N GLU A 128 -0.69 10.89 -14.62
CA GLU A 128 -1.72 10.19 -13.83
C GLU A 128 -1.26 8.79 -13.42
N SER A 129 -0.63 8.06 -14.34
CA SER A 129 -0.08 6.74 -14.06
C SER A 129 1.01 6.77 -12.98
N ALA A 130 1.90 7.76 -13.04
CA ALA A 130 2.94 7.95 -12.03
C ALA A 130 2.37 8.38 -10.67
N GLU A 131 1.37 9.26 -10.65
CA GLU A 131 0.67 9.68 -9.42
C GLU A 131 -0.04 8.52 -8.72
N LYS A 132 -0.41 7.49 -9.48
CA LYS A 132 -0.95 6.24 -8.94
C LYS A 132 0.12 5.24 -8.51
N GLY A 133 1.38 5.41 -8.92
CA GLY A 133 2.50 4.58 -8.47
C GLY A 133 3.08 3.64 -9.51
N ASN A 134 2.74 3.83 -10.79
CA ASN A 134 3.32 3.02 -11.85
C ASN A 134 4.82 3.34 -11.99
N LYS A 135 5.65 2.30 -11.86
CA LYS A 135 7.11 2.44 -11.80
C LYS A 135 7.69 2.90 -13.14
N GLU A 136 7.17 2.38 -14.25
CA GLU A 136 7.61 2.73 -15.60
C GLU A 136 7.28 4.19 -15.94
N ALA A 137 6.07 4.65 -15.56
CA ALA A 137 5.67 6.03 -15.73
C ALA A 137 6.62 6.97 -14.98
N ILE A 138 6.90 6.68 -13.70
CA ILE A 138 7.84 7.45 -12.88
C ILE A 138 9.24 7.43 -13.49
N TYR A 139 9.69 6.29 -14.00
CA TYR A 139 10.97 6.17 -14.69
C TYR A 139 11.05 7.08 -15.93
N PHE A 140 10.02 7.10 -16.78
CA PHE A 140 10.00 7.95 -17.97
C PHE A 140 9.88 9.44 -17.64
N LEU A 141 9.12 9.81 -16.59
CA LEU A 141 9.02 11.20 -16.15
C LEU A 141 10.35 11.78 -15.66
N LYS A 142 11.29 10.93 -15.22
CA LYS A 142 12.66 11.34 -14.85
C LYS A 142 13.58 11.55 -16.04
N ASN A 143 13.25 11.00 -17.20
CA ASN A 143 14.14 10.96 -18.36
C ASN A 143 13.83 12.11 -19.33
N ASP A 144 14.55 13.23 -19.19
CA ASP A 144 14.37 14.42 -20.03
C ASP A 144 14.49 14.11 -21.54
N LYS A 145 15.44 13.24 -21.93
CA LYS A 145 15.64 12.83 -23.32
C LYS A 145 14.41 12.10 -23.86
N TYR A 146 13.88 11.15 -23.09
CA TYR A 146 12.69 10.40 -23.44
C TYR A 146 11.48 11.33 -23.62
N LEU A 147 11.28 12.28 -22.69
CA LEU A 147 10.20 13.25 -22.78
C LEU A 147 10.29 14.10 -24.04
N GLN A 148 11.50 14.59 -24.38
CA GLN A 148 11.74 15.41 -25.58
C GLN A 148 11.49 14.62 -26.87
N GLU A 149 12.06 13.41 -27.00
CA GLU A 149 11.92 12.55 -28.18
C GLU A 149 10.45 12.19 -28.45
N ASN A 150 9.66 12.04 -27.39
CA ASN A 150 8.25 11.67 -27.46
C ASN A 150 7.30 12.88 -27.38
N LYS A 151 7.83 14.12 -27.43
CA LYS A 151 7.04 15.37 -27.37
C LYS A 151 6.09 15.43 -26.15
N LEU A 152 6.50 14.81 -25.05
CA LEU A 152 5.73 14.74 -23.82
C LEU A 152 5.97 16.00 -22.98
N ILE A 153 4.89 16.62 -22.51
CA ILE A 153 4.92 17.88 -21.78
C ILE A 153 4.48 17.62 -20.34
N ILE A 154 5.40 17.81 -19.40
CA ILE A 154 5.12 17.70 -17.98
C ILE A 154 4.85 19.08 -17.41
N SER A 155 3.90 19.18 -16.49
CA SER A 155 3.62 20.45 -15.83
C SER A 155 4.90 20.96 -15.13
N PRO A 156 5.27 22.25 -15.27
CA PRO A 156 6.50 22.79 -14.70
C PRO A 156 6.67 22.53 -13.20
N ASN A 157 5.56 22.51 -12.46
CA ASN A 157 5.55 22.25 -11.01
C ASN A 157 5.93 20.79 -10.65
N TRP A 158 5.79 19.88 -11.62
CA TRP A 158 6.00 18.45 -11.43
C TRP A 158 7.36 17.96 -11.93
N ILE A 159 8.01 18.70 -12.83
CA ILE A 159 9.32 18.31 -13.40
C ILE A 159 10.37 18.06 -12.31
N THR A 160 10.54 19.01 -11.40
CA THR A 160 11.51 18.88 -10.30
C THR A 160 11.11 17.78 -9.32
N TYR A 161 9.81 17.65 -9.05
CA TYR A 161 9.28 16.62 -8.17
C TYR A 161 9.63 15.22 -8.70
N TRP A 162 9.28 14.90 -9.94
CA TRP A 162 9.53 13.57 -10.51
C TRP A 162 11.02 13.24 -10.61
N LYS A 163 11.86 14.22 -10.96
CA LYS A 163 13.33 14.06 -10.99
C LYS A 163 13.92 13.62 -9.65
N THR A 164 13.35 14.11 -8.55
CA THR A 164 13.85 13.83 -7.19
C THR A 164 13.06 12.73 -6.48
N PHE A 165 12.02 12.19 -7.11
CA PHE A 165 11.14 11.19 -6.50
C PHE A 165 11.88 9.86 -6.27
N ASP A 166 12.07 9.47 -5.02
CA ASP A 166 12.68 8.18 -4.66
C ASP A 166 11.59 7.11 -4.51
N TYR A 167 11.40 6.31 -5.58
CA TYR A 167 10.41 5.23 -5.60
C TYR A 167 10.83 4.06 -4.72
N ASP A 168 12.12 3.76 -4.68
CA ASP A 168 12.60 2.58 -3.97
C ASP A 168 12.46 2.80 -2.46
N ASN A 169 12.71 4.03 -1.98
CA ASN A 169 12.52 4.40 -0.57
C ASN A 169 11.15 5.04 -0.27
N LEU A 170 10.06 4.42 -0.76
CA LEU A 170 8.71 4.94 -0.57
C LEU A 170 8.17 4.70 0.84
N TYR A 171 8.65 3.68 1.55
CA TYR A 171 8.19 3.36 2.90
C TYR A 171 8.87 4.27 3.96
N PRO A 172 8.12 4.90 4.88
CA PRO A 172 8.71 5.75 5.91
C PRO A 172 9.73 5.00 6.77
N PHE A 173 10.88 5.63 7.01
CA PHE A 173 11.96 5.07 7.84
C PHE A 173 12.53 3.73 7.37
N CYS A 174 12.29 3.32 6.12
CA CYS A 174 12.71 2.01 5.60
C CYS A 174 14.21 1.73 5.82
N SER A 175 15.08 2.72 5.63
CA SER A 175 16.53 2.58 5.86
C SER A 175 16.93 2.28 7.30
N LYS A 176 16.02 2.46 8.27
CA LYS A 176 16.23 2.20 9.71
C LYS A 176 15.52 0.92 10.19
N ILE A 177 14.65 0.33 9.39
CA ILE A 177 13.96 -0.93 9.68
C ILE A 177 14.75 -2.02 8.97
N GLU A 178 15.29 -2.99 9.71
CA GLU A 178 16.28 -3.94 9.18
C GLU A 178 15.73 -4.76 8.02
N GLU A 179 14.50 -5.26 8.17
CA GLU A 179 13.79 -6.02 7.15
C GLU A 179 13.61 -5.18 5.87
N CYS A 180 13.12 -3.94 6.03
CA CYS A 180 12.91 -3.02 4.91
C CYS A 180 14.21 -2.59 4.23
N LYS A 181 15.25 -2.34 5.01
CA LYS A 181 16.58 -2.00 4.53
C LYS A 181 17.16 -3.13 3.67
N ASN A 182 16.97 -4.39 4.08
CA ASN A 182 17.44 -5.53 3.31
C ASN A 182 16.73 -5.64 1.96
N ASP A 183 15.41 -5.43 1.92
CA ASP A 183 14.63 -5.38 0.67
C ASP A 183 15.10 -4.26 -0.27
N LEU A 184 15.40 -3.07 0.28
CA LEU A 184 15.97 -1.97 -0.50
C LEU A 184 17.31 -2.34 -1.14
N VAL A 185 18.19 -3.00 -0.40
CA VAL A 185 19.53 -3.40 -0.89
C VAL A 185 19.40 -4.43 -2.01
N ILE A 186 18.52 -5.42 -1.84
CA ILE A 186 18.27 -6.45 -2.85
C ILE A 186 17.70 -5.81 -4.12
N ASN A 187 16.67 -4.97 -4.00
CA ASN A 187 16.04 -4.34 -5.16
C ASN A 187 17.00 -3.42 -5.94
N LYS A 188 17.82 -2.62 -5.24
CA LYS A 188 18.88 -1.81 -5.90
C LYS A 188 19.87 -2.69 -6.66
N SER A 189 20.35 -3.77 -6.06
CA SER A 189 21.29 -4.69 -6.72
C SER A 189 20.73 -5.38 -7.97
N ASN A 190 19.40 -5.46 -8.10
CA ASN A 190 18.72 -6.01 -9.27
C ASN A 190 18.43 -4.96 -10.34
N LEU A 191 18.43 -3.66 -9.99
CA LEU A 191 18.30 -2.56 -10.94
C LEU A 191 19.63 -2.16 -11.58
N ASP A 192 20.75 -2.49 -10.94
CA ASP A 192 22.11 -2.25 -11.43
C ASP A 192 22.65 -3.37 -12.36
N LYS A 193 21.83 -4.38 -12.66
CA LYS A 193 22.15 -5.52 -13.56
C LYS A 193 21.43 -5.39 -14.89
#